data_AF-B4VJ20-F1
#
_entry.id   AF-B4VJ20-F1
#
_cell.length_a   1.000
_cell.length_b   1.000
_cell.length_c   1.000
_cell.angle_alpha   90.00
_cell.angle_beta   90.00
_cell.angle_gamma   90.00
#
_symmetry.space_group_name_H-M   'P 1'
#
loop_
_entity.id
_entity.type
_entity.pdbx_description
1 polymer ?
#
loop_
_entity_poly.entity_id
_entity_poly.type
_entity_poly.pdbx_seq_one_letter_code
_entity_poly.pdbx_strand_id
1 'polypeptide(L)'
;MSKPWKLIPLLFTLLTLTQTAPGLTQSRSLNILSEVRGTVYIKRSRYNRAQRAYGEEFLGYSDRLQLGQGAVAKVLCTNLAIWNLGSRGEFSVSRGCPSVGAMILPETSQRTVRADGDFTKPYIISPRDTKILDQQPTLRWNSVAEATYYQVELKELTLDGLTPIWTTTTTESEVIYRGEARLKPETHYQLIVKAYQGNTQIGEELAFFPVVSIATAQEVREKIAELEEKGLSEDGKALALARLYQSYDLNAAATQVLEGLVEQGDQLTTVYQLLGDSYQQMGLFELAKAQYLTALAQAETEENLDTQAQIQISLAQVEEALAQLETAFELLQAAQANYRILGDEEQVASLQSDLDKLARRLP
;
A
#
# COMPACT_ATOMS: atom_id res chain seq x y z
N MET A 1 -76.45 13.16 -29.84
CA MET A 1 -75.52 12.16 -30.41
C MET A 1 -74.14 12.81 -30.54
N SER A 2 -73.29 12.61 -29.54
CA SER A 2 -71.91 13.12 -29.50
C SER A 2 -71.03 12.06 -28.82
N LYS A 3 -69.86 11.81 -29.43
CA LYS A 3 -68.94 10.69 -29.21
C LYS A 3 -68.36 10.63 -27.79
N PRO A 4 -68.05 9.43 -27.25
CA PRO A 4 -67.26 9.30 -26.04
C PRO A 4 -65.76 9.42 -26.36
N TRP A 5 -65.07 10.28 -25.60
CA TRP A 5 -63.62 10.47 -25.62
C TRP A 5 -62.95 9.34 -24.84
N LYS A 6 -62.04 8.59 -25.49
CA LYS A 6 -61.24 7.53 -24.85
C LYS A 6 -60.11 8.18 -24.04
N LEU A 7 -60.05 7.91 -22.74
CA LEU A 7 -58.90 8.20 -21.88
C LEU A 7 -57.75 7.25 -22.23
N ILE A 8 -56.60 7.79 -22.57
CA ILE A 8 -55.32 7.07 -22.74
C ILE A 8 -54.61 7.11 -21.38
N PRO A 9 -54.24 5.97 -20.77
CA PRO A 9 -53.44 6.01 -19.55
C PRO A 9 -51.98 6.29 -19.93
N LEU A 10 -51.43 7.39 -19.40
CA LEU A 10 -50.00 7.67 -19.44
C LEU A 10 -49.30 6.68 -18.48
N LEU A 11 -48.59 5.70 -19.04
CA LEU A 11 -47.64 4.87 -18.30
C LEU A 11 -46.43 5.74 -17.94
N PHE A 12 -46.34 6.14 -16.67
CA PHE A 12 -45.10 6.66 -16.08
C PHE A 12 -44.13 5.50 -15.91
N THR A 13 -43.22 5.33 -16.85
CA THR A 13 -42.01 4.51 -16.69
C THR A 13 -41.10 5.20 -15.67
N LEU A 14 -41.09 4.68 -14.44
CA LEU A 14 -40.03 4.99 -13.48
C LEU A 14 -38.70 4.45 -14.05
N LEU A 15 -37.88 5.34 -14.59
CA LEU A 15 -36.46 5.07 -14.77
C LEU A 15 -35.83 4.94 -13.39
N THR A 16 -35.63 3.71 -12.94
CA THR A 16 -34.75 3.41 -11.81
C THR A 16 -33.33 3.74 -12.25
N LEU A 17 -32.84 4.91 -11.87
CA LEU A 17 -31.42 5.20 -11.80
C LEU A 17 -30.82 4.20 -10.81
N THR A 18 -30.23 3.12 -11.33
CA THR A 18 -29.32 2.28 -10.56
C THR A 18 -28.13 3.16 -10.20
N GLN A 19 -28.16 3.75 -9.02
CA GLN A 19 -26.95 4.29 -8.42
C GLN A 19 -26.05 3.08 -8.19
N THR A 20 -25.06 2.91 -9.06
CA THR A 20 -23.90 2.10 -8.73
C THR A 20 -23.25 2.80 -7.56
N ALA A 21 -23.44 2.26 -6.35
CA ALA A 21 -22.62 2.65 -5.23
C ALA A 21 -21.17 2.40 -5.66
N PRO A 22 -20.27 3.40 -5.58
CA PRO A 22 -18.85 3.11 -5.71
C PRO A 22 -18.52 2.00 -4.71
N GLY A 23 -17.79 0.97 -5.18
CA GLY A 23 -17.31 -0.11 -4.34
C GLY A 23 -16.66 0.51 -3.11
N LEU A 24 -17.02 0.03 -1.92
CA LEU A 24 -16.55 0.56 -0.66
C LEU A 24 -15.02 0.42 -0.59
N THR A 25 -14.29 1.46 -1.01
CA THR A 25 -12.87 1.61 -0.73
C THR A 25 -12.75 1.74 0.79
N GLN A 26 -12.35 0.63 1.43
CA GLN A 26 -12.20 0.56 2.87
C GLN A 26 -11.10 1.53 3.29
N SER A 27 -11.49 2.69 3.84
CA SER A 27 -10.59 3.62 4.51
C SER A 27 -9.75 2.83 5.51
N ARG A 28 -8.48 2.57 5.16
CA ARG A 28 -7.61 1.70 5.95
C ARG A 28 -7.02 2.51 7.12
N SER A 29 -7.79 2.60 8.21
CA SER A 29 -7.35 3.17 9.49
C SER A 29 -6.05 2.53 10.00
N LEU A 30 -5.15 3.31 10.61
CA LEU A 30 -3.96 2.85 11.33
C LEU A 30 -4.36 2.24 12.69
N ASN A 31 -5.25 1.25 12.73
CA ASN A 31 -5.43 0.45 13.95
C ASN A 31 -4.62 -0.83 13.77
N ILE A 32 -3.56 -1.00 14.55
CA ILE A 32 -2.62 -2.13 14.44
C ILE A 32 -2.74 -2.94 15.73
N LEU A 33 -2.96 -4.24 15.59
CA LEU A 33 -2.92 -5.20 16.70
C LEU A 33 -1.46 -5.50 17.08
N SER A 34 -0.78 -4.54 17.70
CA SER A 34 0.68 -4.56 17.93
C SER A 34 1.19 -5.57 18.96
N GLU A 35 0.31 -6.31 19.63
CA GLU A 35 0.73 -7.41 20.49
C GLU A 35 -0.41 -8.41 20.63
N VAL A 36 -0.10 -9.71 20.48
CA VAL A 36 -1.01 -10.82 20.76
C VAL A 36 -0.31 -11.86 21.63
N ARG A 37 -0.92 -12.21 22.76
CA ARG A 37 -0.51 -13.36 23.58
C ARG A 37 -1.71 -14.22 23.93
N GLY A 38 -1.53 -15.53 23.84
CA GLY A 38 -2.61 -16.48 24.05
C GLY A 38 -3.58 -16.54 22.87
N THR A 39 -4.84 -16.89 23.13
CA THR A 39 -5.84 -17.08 22.08
C THR A 39 -6.63 -15.78 21.84
N VAL A 40 -6.36 -15.13 20.70
CA VAL A 40 -7.08 -13.94 20.24
C VAL A 40 -7.64 -14.22 18.85
N TYR A 41 -8.89 -13.81 18.61
CA TYR A 41 -9.51 -13.88 17.28
C TYR A 41 -10.00 -12.50 16.83
N ILE A 42 -9.91 -12.23 15.53
CA ILE A 42 -10.51 -11.08 14.87
C ILE A 42 -11.80 -11.53 14.21
N LYS A 43 -12.90 -10.88 14.55
CA LYS A 43 -14.17 -10.99 13.82
C LYS A 43 -14.39 -9.71 13.04
N ARG A 44 -14.14 -9.77 11.73
CA ARG A 44 -14.51 -8.68 10.82
C ARG A 44 -16.02 -8.53 10.78
N SER A 45 -16.51 -7.32 10.53
CA SER A 45 -17.94 -6.99 10.60
C SER A 45 -18.83 -7.82 9.67
N ARG A 46 -18.30 -8.24 8.51
CA ARG A 46 -19.01 -8.99 7.47
C ARG A 46 -18.83 -10.50 7.57
N TYR A 47 -17.89 -10.97 8.38
CA TYR A 47 -17.56 -12.40 8.42
C TYR A 47 -18.52 -13.15 9.32
N ASN A 48 -18.89 -14.34 8.88
CA ASN A 48 -19.68 -15.26 9.68
C ASN A 48 -18.84 -15.96 10.77
N ARG A 49 -17.50 -15.92 10.63
CA ARG A 49 -16.53 -16.59 11.50
C ARG A 49 -15.42 -15.64 11.92
N ALA A 50 -14.92 -15.82 13.13
CA ALA A 50 -13.71 -15.15 13.58
C ALA A 50 -12.47 -15.90 13.06
N GLN A 51 -11.41 -15.18 12.74
CA GLN A 51 -10.11 -15.71 12.32
C GLN A 51 -9.11 -15.55 13.47
N ARG A 52 -8.15 -16.47 13.59
CA ARG A 52 -7.12 -16.38 14.62
C ARG A 52 -6.24 -15.17 14.32
N ALA A 53 -5.92 -14.41 15.36
CA ALA A 53 -5.00 -13.29 15.25
C ALA A 53 -3.56 -13.75 15.50
N TYR A 54 -2.63 -13.24 14.72
CA TYR A 54 -1.19 -13.53 14.77
C TYR A 54 -0.36 -12.37 15.34
N GLY A 55 -0.95 -11.19 15.46
CA GLY A 55 -0.24 -9.97 15.85
C GLY A 55 0.12 -9.15 14.62
N GLU A 56 0.36 -7.86 14.83
CA GLU A 56 0.82 -6.91 13.82
C GLU A 56 -0.20 -6.69 12.66
N GLU A 57 -1.39 -7.26 12.80
CA GLU A 57 -2.50 -7.16 11.84
C GLU A 57 -3.27 -5.84 11.93
N PHE A 58 -3.80 -5.39 10.79
CA PHE A 58 -4.65 -4.20 10.71
C PHE A 58 -6.10 -4.49 11.08
N LEU A 59 -6.67 -3.61 11.90
CA LEU A 59 -8.04 -3.66 12.37
C LEU A 59 -8.89 -2.55 11.74
N GLY A 60 -10.04 -2.92 11.20
CA GLY A 60 -11.10 -2.01 10.82
C GLY A 60 -11.85 -1.49 12.04
N TYR A 61 -12.40 -0.29 11.95
CA TYR A 61 -13.20 0.33 13.02
C TYR A 61 -14.38 -0.55 13.48
N SER A 62 -14.99 -1.29 12.54
CA SER A 62 -16.14 -2.15 12.79
C SER A 62 -15.77 -3.57 13.25
N ASP A 63 -14.48 -3.88 13.35
CA ASP A 63 -14.02 -5.20 13.75
C ASP A 63 -14.19 -5.43 15.25
N ARG A 64 -14.12 -6.70 15.64
CA ARG A 64 -14.17 -7.13 17.04
C ARG A 64 -13.01 -8.05 17.35
N LEU A 65 -12.43 -7.87 18.53
CA LEU A 65 -11.44 -8.77 19.11
C LEU A 65 -12.11 -9.69 20.12
N GLN A 66 -11.84 -10.98 20.02
CA GLN A 66 -12.33 -12.00 20.95
C GLN A 66 -11.13 -12.59 21.69
N LEU A 67 -11.05 -12.32 22.99
CA LEU A 67 -9.95 -12.77 23.84
C LEU A 67 -10.37 -14.00 24.64
N GLY A 68 -9.53 -15.03 24.59
CA GLY A 68 -9.60 -16.20 25.47
C GLY A 68 -9.21 -15.89 26.91
N GLN A 69 -9.25 -16.92 27.76
CA GLN A 69 -8.82 -16.78 29.15
C GLN A 69 -7.30 -16.55 29.22
N GLY A 70 -6.87 -15.50 29.92
CA GLY A 70 -5.44 -15.15 30.05
C GLY A 70 -4.81 -14.58 28.77
N ALA A 71 -5.60 -14.37 27.71
CA ALA A 71 -5.12 -13.73 26.50
C ALA A 71 -4.90 -12.22 26.72
N VAL A 72 -3.92 -11.67 26.01
CA VAL A 72 -3.59 -10.25 26.01
C VAL A 72 -3.54 -9.77 24.57
N ALA A 73 -4.09 -8.60 24.32
CA ALA A 73 -3.98 -7.90 23.06
C ALA A 73 -3.66 -6.42 23.30
N LYS A 74 -2.80 -5.83 22.46
CA LYS A 74 -2.63 -4.37 22.41
C LYS A 74 -2.96 -3.87 21.02
N VAL A 75 -3.68 -2.76 20.97
CA VAL A 75 -4.00 -2.08 19.71
C VAL A 75 -3.43 -0.68 19.76
N LEU A 76 -2.56 -0.36 18.81
CA LEU A 76 -2.20 1.01 18.48
C LEU A 76 -3.32 1.57 17.61
N CYS A 77 -4.05 2.55 18.13
CA CYS A 77 -5.15 3.19 17.42
C CYS A 77 -4.64 4.25 16.43
N THR A 78 -5.50 4.67 15.51
CA THR A 78 -5.15 5.68 14.48
C THR A 78 -4.73 7.03 15.05
N ASN A 79 -5.26 7.40 16.21
CA ASN A 79 -4.89 8.59 16.96
C ASN A 79 -3.66 8.37 17.87
N LEU A 80 -2.89 7.31 17.65
CA LEU A 80 -1.71 6.91 18.41
C LEU A 80 -1.97 6.55 19.89
N ALA A 81 -3.24 6.44 20.31
CA ALA A 81 -3.59 5.90 21.61
C ALA A 81 -3.34 4.39 21.67
N ILE A 82 -2.94 3.88 22.84
CA ILE A 82 -2.79 2.44 23.07
C ILE A 82 -4.02 1.92 23.79
N TRP A 83 -4.71 0.97 23.18
CA TRP A 83 -5.78 0.21 23.82
C TRP A 83 -5.25 -1.15 24.29
N ASN A 84 -5.20 -1.33 25.61
CA ASN A 84 -4.75 -2.56 26.24
C ASN A 84 -5.95 -3.46 26.60
N LEU A 85 -5.89 -4.72 26.21
CA LEU A 85 -6.87 -5.75 26.49
C LEU A 85 -6.19 -6.92 27.21
N GLY A 86 -6.74 -7.33 28.35
CA GLY A 86 -6.20 -8.45 29.15
C GLY A 86 -7.27 -9.27 29.86
N SER A 87 -8.54 -9.05 29.54
CA SER A 87 -9.65 -9.81 30.09
C SER A 87 -10.35 -10.60 28.99
N ARG A 88 -10.87 -11.78 29.35
CA ARG A 88 -11.67 -12.60 28.45
C ARG A 88 -12.93 -11.83 28.05
N GLY A 89 -13.27 -11.86 26.76
CA GLY A 89 -14.48 -11.22 26.26
C GLY A 89 -14.43 -10.90 24.78
N GLU A 90 -15.48 -10.23 24.31
CA GLU A 90 -15.56 -9.66 22.98
C GLU A 90 -15.55 -8.14 23.06
N PHE A 91 -14.64 -7.52 22.31
CA PHE A 91 -14.36 -6.10 22.37
C PHE A 91 -14.47 -5.49 20.98
N SER A 92 -15.22 -4.39 20.87
CA SER A 92 -15.39 -3.69 19.58
C SER A 92 -14.26 -2.70 19.39
N VAL A 93 -13.60 -2.72 18.23
CA VAL A 93 -12.49 -1.80 17.93
C VAL A 93 -12.95 -0.35 18.06
N SER A 94 -14.14 -0.02 17.57
CA SER A 94 -14.76 1.31 17.71
C SER A 94 -14.90 1.85 19.13
N ARG A 95 -14.94 0.97 20.15
CA ARG A 95 -15.02 1.39 21.56
C ARG A 95 -13.63 1.66 22.17
N GLY A 96 -12.61 0.93 21.72
CA GLY A 96 -11.24 1.07 22.21
C GLY A 96 -10.42 2.11 21.44
N CYS A 97 -10.66 2.19 20.13
CA CYS A 97 -10.05 3.12 19.20
C CYS A 97 -11.14 4.03 18.61
N PRO A 98 -11.54 5.10 19.31
CA PRO A 98 -12.50 6.06 18.77
C PRO A 98 -11.93 6.71 17.51
N SER A 99 -12.76 6.84 16.47
CA SER A 99 -12.35 7.46 15.21
C SER A 99 -12.16 8.96 15.42
N VAL A 100 -10.92 9.40 15.64
CA VAL A 100 -10.57 10.83 15.69
C VAL A 100 -9.66 11.12 14.51
N GLY A 101 -10.24 11.65 13.42
CA GLY A 101 -9.51 12.01 12.20
C GLY A 101 -9.01 10.80 11.43
N ALA A 102 -9.52 10.60 10.22
CA ALA A 102 -9.04 9.50 9.40
C ALA A 102 -7.63 9.83 8.90
N MET A 103 -6.64 9.05 9.35
CA MET A 103 -5.43 8.82 8.57
C MET A 103 -5.90 8.04 7.34
N ILE A 104 -6.35 8.78 6.32
CA ILE A 104 -6.81 8.19 5.07
C ILE A 104 -5.55 7.86 4.29
N LEU A 105 -5.28 6.57 4.11
CA LEU A 105 -4.32 6.21 3.08
C LEU A 105 -4.76 6.82 1.75
N PRO A 106 -3.82 7.36 0.95
CA PRO A 106 -4.12 7.67 -0.44
C PRO A 106 -4.77 6.44 -1.08
N GLU A 107 -5.86 6.64 -1.83
CA GLU A 107 -6.33 5.56 -2.71
C GLU A 107 -5.14 5.12 -3.56
N THR A 108 -5.01 3.81 -3.76
CA THR A 108 -4.15 3.26 -4.81
C THR A 108 -4.73 3.74 -6.14
N SER A 109 -4.34 4.95 -6.54
CA SER A 109 -4.62 5.46 -7.87
C SER A 109 -4.01 4.49 -8.87
N GLN A 110 -4.69 4.27 -9.99
CA GLN A 110 -4.12 3.50 -11.09
C GLN A 110 -2.84 4.20 -11.55
N ARG A 111 -1.69 3.70 -11.08
CA ARG A 111 -0.39 4.19 -11.49
C ARG A 111 0.03 3.42 -12.72
N THR A 112 0.60 4.16 -13.68
CA THR A 112 1.09 3.56 -14.92
C THR A 112 2.22 2.61 -14.60
N VAL A 113 2.19 1.42 -15.21
CA VAL A 113 3.33 0.49 -15.25
C VAL A 113 4.51 1.19 -15.91
N ARG A 114 5.68 1.15 -15.27
CA ARG A 114 6.87 1.89 -15.73
C ARG A 114 8.12 1.05 -15.58
N ALA A 115 8.54 0.44 -16.69
CA ALA A 115 9.89 -0.11 -16.95
C ALA A 115 10.57 -0.89 -15.80
N ASP A 116 9.82 -1.39 -14.83
CA ASP A 116 10.31 -2.31 -13.84
C ASP A 116 10.18 -3.73 -14.42
N GLY A 117 11.23 -4.53 -14.29
CA GLY A 117 11.37 -5.81 -14.99
C GLY A 117 12.19 -5.76 -16.29
N ASP A 118 12.45 -4.59 -16.88
CA ASP A 118 13.49 -4.43 -17.91
C ASP A 118 14.85 -4.17 -17.25
N PHE A 119 15.51 -5.26 -16.82
CA PHE A 119 16.82 -5.20 -16.18
C PHE A 119 17.97 -4.82 -17.13
N THR A 120 17.69 -4.59 -18.43
CA THR A 120 18.70 -4.12 -19.39
C THR A 120 18.98 -2.62 -19.27
N LYS A 121 18.12 -1.90 -18.56
CA LYS A 121 18.23 -0.46 -18.29
C LYS A 121 18.08 -0.18 -16.80
N PRO A 122 18.55 0.99 -16.33
CA PRO A 122 18.21 1.41 -14.99
C PRO A 122 16.70 1.64 -14.90
N TYR A 123 16.09 1.27 -13.79
CA TYR A 123 14.78 1.68 -13.35
C TYR A 123 14.95 2.25 -11.95
N ILE A 124 14.38 3.43 -11.72
CA ILE A 124 14.52 4.14 -10.46
C ILE A 124 13.63 3.46 -9.42
N ILE A 125 14.25 2.97 -8.35
CA ILE A 125 13.59 2.38 -7.19
C ILE A 125 13.12 3.49 -6.26
N SER A 126 13.94 4.50 -5.98
CA SER A 126 13.54 5.58 -5.07
C SER A 126 14.38 6.84 -5.28
N PRO A 127 13.83 8.05 -5.09
CA PRO A 127 12.40 8.33 -5.02
C PRO A 127 11.75 8.31 -6.41
N ARG A 128 10.60 7.64 -6.53
CA ARG A 128 9.75 7.61 -7.73
C ARG A 128 8.30 7.56 -7.29
N ASP A 129 7.47 8.44 -7.87
CA ASP A 129 6.03 8.48 -7.61
C ASP A 129 5.75 8.38 -6.08
N THR A 130 6.48 9.18 -5.31
CA THR A 130 6.41 9.21 -3.85
C THR A 130 6.82 10.60 -3.43
N LYS A 131 6.27 11.09 -2.33
CA LYS A 131 6.79 12.28 -1.66
C LYS A 131 8.03 11.89 -0.86
N ILE A 132 8.91 12.85 -0.61
CA ILE A 132 10.03 12.67 0.31
C ILE A 132 9.95 13.65 1.48
N LEU A 133 10.34 13.15 2.65
CA LEU A 133 10.45 13.91 3.90
C LEU A 133 11.87 14.48 4.08
N ASP A 134 12.88 13.70 3.70
CA ASP A 134 14.28 14.09 3.76
C ASP A 134 14.62 15.04 2.62
N GLN A 135 15.40 16.08 2.91
CA GLN A 135 15.91 17.03 1.93
C GLN A 135 17.27 16.59 1.36
N GLN A 136 17.79 15.43 1.80
CA GLN A 136 18.97 14.75 1.29
C GLN A 136 18.69 13.26 1.02
N PRO A 137 17.72 12.94 0.15
CA PRO A 137 17.28 11.57 -0.05
C PRO A 137 18.40 10.68 -0.60
N THR A 138 18.34 9.40 -0.25
CA THR A 138 19.05 8.35 -0.99
C THR A 138 18.33 8.10 -2.31
N LEU A 139 19.08 8.18 -3.41
CA LEU A 139 18.63 7.91 -4.76
C LEU A 139 19.06 6.48 -5.10
N ARG A 140 18.11 5.60 -5.47
CA ARG A 140 18.32 4.17 -5.69
C ARG A 140 17.72 3.72 -7.02
N TRP A 141 18.40 2.81 -7.70
CA TRP A 141 17.97 2.15 -8.94
C TRP A 141 18.45 0.69 -8.94
N ASN A 142 17.99 -0.13 -9.89
CA ASN A 142 18.56 -1.46 -10.05
C ASN A 142 19.96 -1.42 -10.69
N SER A 143 20.76 -2.43 -10.37
CA SER A 143 21.98 -2.69 -11.12
C SER A 143 21.69 -3.18 -12.54
N VAL A 144 22.44 -2.68 -13.52
CA VAL A 144 22.42 -3.10 -14.92
C VAL A 144 23.69 -3.92 -15.19
N ALA A 145 23.53 -5.16 -15.66
CA ALA A 145 24.61 -6.16 -15.70
C ALA A 145 25.87 -5.72 -16.47
N GLU A 146 25.71 -4.92 -17.53
CA GLU A 146 26.83 -4.46 -18.37
C GLU A 146 27.34 -3.05 -18.00
N ALA A 147 26.73 -2.39 -17.01
CA ALA A 147 27.12 -1.05 -16.61
C ALA A 147 28.43 -1.07 -15.80
N THR A 148 29.37 -0.24 -16.22
CA THR A 148 30.62 0.03 -15.50
C THR A 148 30.49 1.19 -14.52
N TYR A 149 29.59 2.15 -14.79
CA TYR A 149 29.23 3.24 -13.89
C TYR A 149 27.88 3.85 -14.29
N TYR A 150 27.35 4.70 -13.42
CA TYR A 150 26.15 5.50 -13.64
C TYR A 150 26.47 6.99 -13.55
N GLN A 151 25.79 7.77 -14.39
CA GLN A 151 25.68 9.22 -14.21
C GLN A 151 24.30 9.52 -13.63
N VAL A 152 24.28 10.28 -12.54
CA VAL A 152 23.04 10.65 -11.85
C VAL A 152 22.90 12.17 -11.95
N GLU A 153 21.73 12.63 -12.36
CA GLU A 153 21.39 14.05 -12.48
C GLU A 153 20.11 14.34 -11.70
N LEU A 154 20.10 15.47 -11.02
CA LEU A 154 18.90 15.99 -10.36
C LEU A 154 18.56 17.38 -10.92
N LYS A 155 17.30 17.53 -11.33
CA LYS A 155 16.77 18.79 -11.86
C LYS A 155 15.63 19.28 -10.99
N GLU A 156 15.64 20.57 -10.68
CA GLU A 156 14.56 21.28 -9.98
C GLU A 156 13.51 21.75 -11.00
N LEU A 157 12.23 21.49 -10.74
CA LEU A 157 11.15 22.06 -11.53
C LEU A 157 10.88 23.50 -11.07
N THR A 158 11.12 24.45 -11.97
CA THR A 158 10.89 25.88 -11.79
C THR A 158 9.83 26.40 -12.77
N LEU A 159 9.45 27.67 -12.64
CA LEU A 159 8.55 28.32 -13.61
C LEU A 159 9.14 28.35 -15.03
N ASP A 160 10.46 28.39 -15.15
CA ASP A 160 11.19 28.40 -16.43
C ASP A 160 11.48 26.98 -16.96
N GLY A 161 10.99 25.94 -16.27
CA GLY A 161 11.20 24.53 -16.61
C GLY A 161 12.18 23.83 -15.68
N LEU A 162 12.79 22.74 -16.18
CA LEU A 162 13.70 21.88 -15.42
C LEU A 162 15.13 22.43 -15.42
N THR A 163 15.62 22.82 -14.25
CA THR A 163 16.96 23.38 -14.07
C THR A 163 17.88 22.36 -13.37
N PRO A 164 19.02 21.97 -13.96
CA PRO A 164 19.99 21.10 -13.30
C PRO A 164 20.53 21.74 -12.02
N ILE A 165 20.47 21.01 -10.91
CA ILE A 165 20.99 21.47 -9.61
C ILE A 165 22.13 20.61 -9.09
N TRP A 166 22.27 19.38 -9.59
CA TRP A 166 23.29 18.45 -9.14
C TRP A 166 23.55 17.35 -10.16
N THR A 167 24.81 16.91 -10.25
CA THR A 167 25.20 15.74 -11.03
C THR A 167 26.36 15.02 -10.34
N THR A 168 26.41 13.70 -10.46
CA THR A 168 27.52 12.89 -9.98
C THR A 168 27.69 11.61 -10.81
N THR A 169 28.78 10.90 -10.58
CA THR A 169 29.04 9.57 -11.13
C THR A 169 29.34 8.58 -10.01
N THR A 170 28.82 7.36 -10.12
CA THR A 170 29.04 6.28 -9.14
C THR A 170 29.09 4.92 -9.83
N THR A 171 29.78 3.96 -9.24
CA THR A 171 29.75 2.53 -9.65
C THR A 171 28.64 1.76 -8.96
N GLU A 172 28.13 2.27 -7.84
CA GLU A 172 27.04 1.67 -7.08
C GLU A 172 25.68 1.99 -7.70
N SER A 173 24.66 1.18 -7.40
CA SER A 173 23.28 1.44 -7.83
C SER A 173 22.49 2.33 -6.86
N GLU A 174 23.20 3.07 -6.02
CA GLU A 174 22.64 4.05 -5.11
C GLU A 174 23.61 5.20 -4.82
N VAL A 175 23.06 6.36 -4.46
CA VAL A 175 23.82 7.52 -4.00
C VAL A 175 22.97 8.44 -3.12
N ILE A 176 23.56 8.97 -2.05
CA ILE A 176 22.91 10.01 -1.24
C ILE A 176 23.07 11.35 -1.94
N TYR A 177 21.98 12.11 -2.10
CA TYR A 177 22.05 13.48 -2.58
C TYR A 177 22.86 14.35 -1.61
N ARG A 178 24.01 14.86 -2.08
CA ARG A 178 24.91 15.76 -1.34
C ARG A 178 25.18 17.05 -2.13
N GLY A 179 24.13 17.64 -2.69
CA GLY A 179 24.25 18.95 -3.33
C GLY A 179 24.58 20.05 -2.32
N GLU A 180 25.09 21.19 -2.80
CA GLU A 180 25.47 22.32 -1.94
C GLU A 180 24.28 22.84 -1.12
N ALA A 181 23.09 22.86 -1.73
CA ALA A 181 21.84 23.20 -1.07
C ALA A 181 20.97 21.96 -0.87
N ARG A 182 20.31 21.88 0.29
CA ARG A 182 19.25 20.91 0.56
C ARG A 182 18.06 21.09 -0.39
N LEU A 183 17.33 20.01 -0.67
CA LEU A 183 16.11 20.09 -1.47
C LEU A 183 15.04 20.96 -0.77
N LYS A 184 14.36 21.79 -1.55
CA LYS A 184 13.40 22.77 -1.06
C LYS A 184 12.05 22.10 -0.81
N PRO A 185 11.36 22.41 0.30
CA PRO A 185 9.98 22.01 0.52
C PRO A 185 9.05 22.44 -0.63
N GLU A 186 7.97 21.69 -0.85
CA GLU A 186 6.92 21.97 -1.85
C GLU A 186 7.43 22.06 -3.31
N THR A 187 8.64 21.56 -3.55
CA THR A 187 9.29 21.61 -4.86
C THR A 187 9.31 20.21 -5.48
N HIS A 188 9.10 20.15 -6.79
CA HIS A 188 9.18 18.91 -7.57
C HIS A 188 10.57 18.79 -8.20
N TYR A 189 11.09 17.58 -8.19
CA TYR A 189 12.38 17.24 -8.76
C TYR A 189 12.24 16.13 -9.79
N GLN A 190 13.13 16.16 -10.77
CA GLN A 190 13.34 15.06 -11.71
C GLN A 190 14.70 14.42 -11.44
N LEU A 191 14.69 13.14 -11.10
CA LEU A 191 15.87 12.28 -11.08
C LEU A 191 16.07 11.68 -12.47
N ILE A 192 17.30 11.70 -12.97
CA ILE A 192 17.70 11.00 -14.19
C ILE A 192 18.89 10.11 -13.84
N VAL A 193 18.83 8.84 -14.23
CA VAL A 193 19.92 7.87 -14.08
C VAL A 193 20.29 7.34 -15.46
N LYS A 194 21.55 7.47 -15.83
CA LYS A 194 22.12 6.94 -17.08
C LYS A 194 23.15 5.88 -16.77
N ALA A 195 23.04 4.71 -17.40
CA ALA A 195 23.97 3.61 -17.27
C ALA A 195 24.97 3.61 -18.42
N TYR A 196 26.26 3.37 -18.13
CA TYR A 196 27.34 3.40 -19.12
C TYR A 196 28.20 2.13 -19.10
N GLN A 197 28.50 1.59 -20.27
CA GLN A 197 29.53 0.58 -20.50
C GLN A 197 30.75 1.26 -21.14
N GLY A 198 31.79 1.52 -20.36
CA GLY A 198 32.88 2.40 -20.79
C GLY A 198 32.32 3.78 -21.17
N ASN A 199 32.54 4.22 -22.41
CA ASN A 199 32.06 5.53 -22.88
C ASN A 199 30.68 5.48 -23.57
N THR A 200 30.05 4.30 -23.65
CA THR A 200 28.76 4.12 -24.32
C THR A 200 27.63 4.14 -23.31
N GLN A 201 26.65 5.02 -23.49
CA GLN A 201 25.39 4.99 -22.73
C GLN A 201 24.56 3.78 -23.19
N ILE A 202 24.26 2.87 -22.27
CA ILE A 202 23.50 1.64 -22.53
C ILE A 202 22.06 1.70 -22.02
N GLY A 203 21.75 2.67 -21.14
CA GLY A 203 20.39 2.86 -20.62
C GLY A 203 20.21 4.22 -19.97
N GLU A 204 18.95 4.64 -19.87
CA GLU A 204 18.53 5.86 -19.20
C GLU A 204 17.12 5.68 -18.66
N GLU A 205 16.87 6.25 -17.50
CA GLU A 205 15.54 6.35 -16.93
C GLU A 205 15.39 7.66 -16.14
N LEU A 206 14.14 8.11 -16.01
CA LEU A 206 13.78 9.28 -15.23
C LEU A 206 12.63 9.01 -14.25
N ALA A 207 12.56 9.81 -13.18
CA ALA A 207 11.46 9.78 -12.24
C ALA A 207 11.22 11.17 -11.67
N PHE A 208 9.95 11.45 -11.34
CA PHE A 208 9.57 12.67 -10.65
C PHE A 208 9.17 12.38 -9.21
N PHE A 209 9.48 13.33 -8.32
CA PHE A 209 9.06 13.27 -6.92
C PHE A 209 8.99 14.67 -6.32
N PRO A 210 8.00 14.97 -5.46
CA PRO A 210 7.96 16.19 -4.68
C PRO A 210 8.59 16.04 -3.29
N VAL A 211 9.07 17.15 -2.74
CA VAL A 211 9.37 17.29 -1.30
C VAL A 211 8.11 17.80 -0.59
N VAL A 212 7.76 17.19 0.55
CA VAL A 212 6.61 17.65 1.35
C VAL A 212 6.78 19.09 1.86
N SER A 213 5.67 19.72 2.25
CA SER A 213 5.69 21.06 2.86
C SER A 213 6.36 21.04 4.24
N ILE A 214 6.78 22.21 4.72
CA ILE A 214 7.35 22.35 6.07
C ILE A 214 6.33 21.90 7.14
N ALA A 215 5.06 22.27 6.98
CA ALA A 215 3.99 21.91 7.90
C ALA A 215 3.77 20.39 7.95
N THR A 216 3.66 19.74 6.79
CA THR A 216 3.53 18.28 6.72
C THR A 216 4.77 17.59 7.27
N ALA A 217 5.96 18.08 6.96
CA ALA A 217 7.19 17.52 7.49
C ALA A 217 7.25 17.59 9.02
N GLN A 218 6.77 18.71 9.59
CA GLN A 218 6.71 18.89 11.03
C GLN A 218 5.69 17.96 11.68
N GLU A 219 4.49 17.87 11.12
CA GLU A 219 3.44 16.96 11.59
C GLU A 219 3.90 15.50 11.60
N VAL A 220 4.55 15.06 10.52
CA VAL A 220 5.10 13.69 10.43
C VAL A 220 6.16 13.47 11.50
N ARG A 221 7.09 14.41 11.69
CA ARG A 221 8.14 14.29 12.74
C ARG A 221 7.56 14.25 14.15
N GLU A 222 6.52 15.03 14.44
CA GLU A 222 5.83 15.00 15.73
C GLU A 222 5.15 13.65 15.98
N LYS A 223 4.48 13.10 14.96
CA LYS A 223 3.88 11.76 15.04
C LYS A 223 4.91 10.65 15.22
N ILE A 224 6.08 10.77 14.57
CA ILE A 224 7.21 9.85 14.77
C ILE A 224 7.70 9.93 16.21
N ALA A 225 7.93 11.13 16.75
CA ALA A 225 8.35 11.30 18.14
C ALA A 225 7.33 10.71 19.12
N GLU A 226 6.03 10.92 18.87
CA GLU A 226 4.97 10.31 19.67
C GLU A 226 4.98 8.77 19.59
N LEU A 227 5.23 8.19 18.41
CA LEU A 227 5.35 6.74 18.22
C LEU A 227 6.52 6.14 19.02
N GLU A 228 7.68 6.81 19.04
CA GLU A 228 8.87 6.37 19.78
C GLU A 228 8.61 6.28 21.30
N GLU A 229 7.76 7.16 21.83
CA GLU A 229 7.36 7.15 23.23
C GLU A 229 6.31 6.07 23.56
N LYS A 230 5.69 5.44 22.55
CA LYS A 230 4.79 4.31 22.79
C LYS A 230 5.64 3.07 23.09
N GLY A 231 5.35 2.41 24.21
CA GLY A 231 5.98 1.14 24.61
C GLY A 231 5.56 -0.06 23.75
N LEU A 232 5.70 0.09 22.43
CA LEU A 232 5.51 -0.93 21.39
C LEU A 232 6.75 -1.80 21.27
N SER A 233 6.59 -3.02 20.73
CA SER A 233 7.70 -3.84 20.26
C SER A 233 8.45 -3.13 19.13
N GLU A 234 9.70 -3.51 18.88
CA GLU A 234 10.49 -2.93 17.77
C GLU A 234 9.80 -3.16 16.41
N ASP A 235 9.32 -4.38 16.15
CA ASP A 235 8.55 -4.70 14.93
C ASP A 235 7.25 -3.89 14.87
N GLY A 236 6.54 -3.77 15.99
CA GLY A 236 5.32 -2.97 16.10
C GLY A 236 5.55 -1.48 15.85
N LYS A 237 6.69 -0.92 16.28
CA LYS A 237 7.10 0.45 15.96
C LYS A 237 7.42 0.60 14.48
N ALA A 238 8.19 -0.31 13.92
CA ALA A 238 8.60 -0.25 12.52
C ALA A 238 7.39 -0.34 11.58
N LEU A 239 6.42 -1.23 11.87
CA LEU A 239 5.17 -1.32 11.12
C LEU A 239 4.29 -0.07 11.28
N ALA A 240 4.19 0.47 12.50
CA ALA A 240 3.47 1.72 12.73
C ALA A 240 4.11 2.90 11.97
N LEU A 241 5.44 2.97 11.97
CA LEU A 241 6.22 3.98 11.25
C LEU A 241 6.06 3.86 9.73
N ALA A 242 6.21 2.66 9.18
CA ALA A 242 6.00 2.41 7.76
C ALA A 242 4.58 2.82 7.32
N ARG A 243 3.58 2.50 8.16
CA ARG A 243 2.20 2.85 7.86
C ARG A 243 1.91 4.34 7.99
N LEU A 244 2.51 5.01 8.97
CA LEU A 244 2.51 6.47 9.07
C LEU A 244 3.09 7.08 7.80
N TYR A 245 4.23 6.57 7.29
CA TYR A 245 4.79 7.06 6.04
C TYR A 245 3.85 6.86 4.84
N GLN A 246 3.25 5.67 4.69
CA GLN A 246 2.28 5.40 3.62
C GLN A 246 1.09 6.38 3.65
N SER A 247 0.61 6.78 4.83
CA SER A 247 -0.52 7.73 4.90
C SER A 247 -0.20 9.13 4.39
N TYR A 248 1.08 9.49 4.33
CA TYR A 248 1.53 10.76 3.74
C TYR A 248 2.09 10.60 2.33
N ASP A 249 1.92 9.42 1.70
CA ASP A 249 2.51 9.07 0.39
C ASP A 249 4.05 9.15 0.42
N LEU A 250 4.66 8.85 1.57
CA LEU A 250 6.11 8.77 1.80
C LEU A 250 6.61 7.33 1.58
N ASN A 251 6.19 6.69 0.49
CA ASN A 251 6.46 5.28 0.20
C ASN A 251 7.96 4.93 0.13
N ALA A 252 8.82 5.86 -0.30
CA ALA A 252 10.27 5.71 -0.22
C ALA A 252 10.79 5.51 1.22
N ALA A 253 10.20 6.19 2.20
CA ALA A 253 10.59 6.03 3.60
C ALA A 253 9.97 4.75 4.20
N ALA A 254 8.75 4.42 3.81
CA ALA A 254 8.10 3.17 4.22
C ALA A 254 8.87 1.92 3.74
N THR A 255 9.27 1.90 2.46
CA THR A 255 10.09 0.81 1.90
C THR A 255 11.41 0.66 2.64
N GLN A 256 12.11 1.75 2.93
CA GLN A 256 13.37 1.69 3.68
C GLN A 256 13.20 1.04 5.07
N VAL A 257 12.13 1.37 5.80
CA VAL A 257 11.85 0.76 7.12
C VAL A 257 11.55 -0.73 6.97
N LEU A 258 10.71 -1.10 6.01
CA LEU A 258 10.26 -2.48 5.81
C LEU A 258 11.35 -3.39 5.23
N GLU A 259 12.16 -2.91 4.29
CA GLU A 259 13.36 -3.60 3.79
C GLU A 259 14.34 -3.89 4.93
N GLY A 260 14.52 -2.93 5.84
CA GLY A 260 15.36 -3.13 7.03
C GLY A 260 14.89 -4.25 7.95
N LEU A 261 13.58 -4.45 8.09
CA LEU A 261 13.02 -5.59 8.83
C LEU A 261 13.30 -6.92 8.12
N VAL A 262 13.09 -6.96 6.80
CA VAL A 262 13.37 -8.16 5.98
C VAL A 262 14.85 -8.54 6.06
N GLU A 263 15.77 -7.58 5.98
CA GLU A 263 17.21 -7.79 6.12
C GLU A 263 17.62 -8.32 7.51
N GLN A 264 16.87 -7.96 8.55
CA GLN A 264 17.05 -8.47 9.92
C GLN A 264 16.46 -9.88 10.12
N GLY A 265 15.84 -10.45 9.08
CA GLY A 265 15.29 -11.80 9.09
C GLY A 265 13.83 -11.88 9.53
N ASP A 266 13.10 -10.77 9.52
CA ASP A 266 11.66 -10.76 9.81
C ASP A 266 10.88 -11.63 8.79
N GLN A 267 9.89 -12.36 9.31
CA GLN A 267 9.06 -13.32 8.55
C GLN A 267 7.56 -13.05 8.75
N LEU A 268 7.18 -11.84 9.16
CA LEU A 268 5.79 -11.46 9.39
C LEU A 268 5.10 -11.16 8.05
N THR A 269 3.96 -11.82 7.83
CA THR A 269 3.11 -11.62 6.65
C THR A 269 2.83 -10.14 6.36
N THR A 270 2.59 -9.34 7.40
CA THR A 270 2.29 -7.91 7.27
C THR A 270 3.48 -7.09 6.77
N VAL A 271 4.73 -7.46 7.08
CA VAL A 271 5.92 -6.75 6.58
C VAL A 271 5.99 -6.86 5.06
N TYR A 272 5.90 -8.09 4.54
CA TYR A 272 5.93 -8.34 3.09
C TYR A 272 4.71 -7.75 2.38
N GLN A 273 3.52 -7.83 2.99
CA GLN A 273 2.32 -7.20 2.44
C GLN A 273 2.47 -5.68 2.32
N LEU A 274 2.94 -4.99 3.37
CA LEU A 274 3.13 -3.54 3.32
C LEU A 274 4.24 -3.12 2.37
N LEU A 275 5.30 -3.93 2.25
CA LEU A 275 6.38 -3.65 1.31
C LEU A 275 5.87 -3.77 -0.13
N GLY A 276 5.07 -4.80 -0.42
CA GLY A 276 4.33 -4.94 -1.67
C GLY A 276 3.42 -3.76 -1.96
N ASP A 277 2.60 -3.34 -0.98
CA ASP A 277 1.71 -2.17 -1.08
C ASP A 277 2.52 -0.90 -1.44
N SER A 278 3.66 -0.66 -0.80
CA SER A 278 4.49 0.51 -1.06
C SER A 278 5.18 0.46 -2.43
N TYR A 279 5.70 -0.69 -2.86
CA TYR A 279 6.25 -0.83 -4.21
C TYR A 279 5.19 -0.65 -5.29
N GLN A 280 3.99 -1.23 -5.10
CA GLN A 280 2.87 -1.05 -6.02
C GLN A 280 2.48 0.43 -6.12
N GLN A 281 2.44 1.15 -4.99
CA GLN A 281 2.21 2.59 -4.98
C GLN A 281 3.34 3.39 -5.65
N MET A 282 4.53 2.85 -5.80
CA MET A 282 5.62 3.50 -6.54
C MET A 282 5.69 3.05 -8.01
N GLY A 283 4.75 2.21 -8.46
CA GLY A 283 4.73 1.64 -9.79
C GLY A 283 5.81 0.58 -10.04
N LEU A 284 6.36 -0.01 -8.96
CA LEU A 284 7.36 -1.08 -8.98
C LEU A 284 6.67 -2.44 -8.82
N PHE A 285 5.82 -2.77 -9.80
CA PHE A 285 5.00 -3.97 -9.88
C PHE A 285 5.77 -5.30 -9.75
N GLU A 286 6.94 -5.47 -10.36
CA GLU A 286 7.74 -6.70 -10.22
C GLU A 286 8.30 -6.87 -8.80
N LEU A 287 8.75 -5.77 -8.18
CA LEU A 287 9.16 -5.78 -6.77
C LEU A 287 7.95 -6.05 -5.87
N ALA A 288 6.80 -5.42 -6.15
CA ALA A 288 5.57 -5.64 -5.40
C ALA A 288 5.12 -7.11 -5.46
N LYS A 289 5.12 -7.69 -6.67
CA LYS A 289 4.79 -9.11 -6.93
C LYS A 289 5.63 -10.04 -6.06
N ALA A 290 6.96 -9.84 -6.05
CA ALA A 290 7.86 -10.67 -5.27
C ALA A 290 7.52 -10.65 -3.76
N GLN A 291 7.19 -9.48 -3.21
CA GLN A 291 6.83 -9.36 -1.80
C GLN A 291 5.47 -9.96 -1.49
N TYR A 292 4.47 -9.71 -2.33
CA TYR A 292 3.16 -10.29 -2.12
C TYR A 292 3.14 -11.81 -2.26
N LEU A 293 3.94 -12.40 -3.15
CA LEU A 293 4.08 -13.86 -3.22
C LEU A 293 4.64 -14.44 -1.91
N THR A 294 5.63 -13.76 -1.32
CA THR A 294 6.18 -14.13 -0.01
C THR A 294 5.11 -14.01 1.09
N ALA A 295 4.38 -12.89 1.11
CA ALA A 295 3.29 -12.67 2.05
C ALA A 295 2.18 -13.74 1.92
N LEU A 296 1.82 -14.11 0.68
CA LEU A 296 0.78 -15.11 0.44
C LEU A 296 1.19 -16.49 0.98
N ALA A 297 2.44 -16.91 0.75
CA ALA A 297 2.94 -18.18 1.27
C ALA A 297 2.93 -18.24 2.82
N GLN A 298 3.22 -17.11 3.48
CA GLN A 298 3.12 -17.00 4.94
C GLN A 298 1.66 -17.06 5.41
N ALA A 299 0.77 -16.31 4.76
CA ALA A 299 -0.68 -16.33 5.07
C ALA A 299 -1.32 -17.71 4.84
N GLU A 300 -0.83 -18.49 3.86
CA GLU A 300 -1.21 -19.88 3.64
C GLU A 300 -0.78 -20.78 4.81
N THR A 301 0.46 -20.62 5.28
CA THR A 301 0.99 -21.34 6.45
C THR A 301 0.24 -21.01 7.74
N GLU A 302 -0.20 -19.75 7.88
CA GLU A 302 -1.01 -19.27 9.00
C GLU A 302 -2.48 -19.70 8.92
N GLU A 303 -2.92 -20.27 7.79
CA GLU A 303 -4.33 -20.54 7.46
C GLU A 303 -5.21 -19.27 7.59
N ASN A 304 -4.63 -18.09 7.35
CA ASN A 304 -5.30 -16.80 7.47
C ASN A 304 -6.02 -16.45 6.16
N LEU A 305 -7.24 -16.98 5.99
CA LEU A 305 -8.01 -16.83 4.75
C LEU A 305 -8.31 -15.36 4.39
N ASP A 306 -8.46 -14.49 5.40
CA ASP A 306 -8.69 -13.07 5.17
C ASP A 306 -7.47 -12.43 4.52
N THR A 307 -6.31 -12.63 5.13
CA THR A 307 -5.04 -12.09 4.64
C THR A 307 -4.67 -12.69 3.28
N GLN A 308 -4.88 -14.00 3.07
CA GLN A 308 -4.72 -14.63 1.75
C GLN A 308 -5.58 -13.93 0.69
N ALA A 309 -6.87 -13.72 0.95
CA ALA A 309 -7.77 -13.08 -0.01
C ALA A 309 -7.35 -11.64 -0.32
N GLN A 310 -6.93 -10.87 0.68
CA GLN A 310 -6.45 -9.50 0.49
C GLN A 310 -5.18 -9.45 -0.35
N ILE A 311 -4.21 -10.33 -0.07
CA ILE A 311 -2.95 -10.40 -0.84
C ILE A 311 -3.21 -10.88 -2.26
N GLN A 312 -4.10 -11.84 -2.47
CA GLN A 312 -4.50 -12.31 -3.80
C GLN A 312 -5.14 -11.19 -4.64
N ILE A 313 -5.96 -10.32 -4.03
CA ILE A 313 -6.49 -9.12 -4.72
C ILE A 313 -5.35 -8.18 -5.11
N SER A 314 -4.44 -7.86 -4.18
CA SER A 314 -3.30 -6.98 -4.49
C SER A 314 -2.41 -7.58 -5.59
N LEU A 315 -2.12 -8.88 -5.55
CA LEU A 315 -1.40 -9.59 -6.60
C LEU A 315 -2.14 -9.53 -7.93
N ALA A 316 -3.45 -9.74 -7.96
CA ALA A 316 -4.22 -9.66 -9.20
C ALA A 316 -4.10 -8.27 -9.83
N GLN A 317 -4.14 -7.20 -9.03
CA GLN A 317 -3.93 -5.82 -9.52
C GLN A 317 -2.53 -5.63 -10.11
N VAL A 318 -1.51 -6.21 -9.48
CA VAL A 318 -0.14 -6.19 -9.98
C VAL A 318 -0.01 -6.98 -11.29
N GLU A 319 -0.58 -8.16 -11.37
CA GLU A 319 -0.56 -9.01 -12.58
C GLU A 319 -1.34 -8.35 -13.74
N GLU A 320 -2.49 -7.70 -13.46
CA GLU A 320 -3.20 -6.90 -14.46
C GLU A 320 -2.34 -5.76 -15.02
N ALA A 321 -1.60 -5.09 -14.13
CA ALA A 321 -0.66 -4.04 -14.51
C ALA A 321 0.46 -4.60 -15.41
N LEU A 322 0.99 -5.78 -15.08
CA LEU A 322 1.98 -6.52 -15.87
C LEU A 322 1.39 -7.25 -17.11
N ALA A 323 0.13 -6.98 -17.44
CA ALA A 323 -0.61 -7.59 -18.55
C ALA A 323 -0.70 -9.14 -18.48
N GLN A 324 -0.58 -9.73 -17.30
CA GLN A 324 -0.78 -11.16 -17.02
C GLN A 324 -2.23 -11.43 -16.60
N LEU A 325 -3.17 -11.26 -17.55
CA LEU A 325 -4.60 -11.23 -17.26
C LEU A 325 -5.14 -12.58 -16.78
N GLU A 326 -4.61 -13.70 -17.29
CA GLU A 326 -4.98 -15.05 -16.87
C GLU A 326 -4.62 -15.28 -15.40
N THR A 327 -3.39 -14.96 -15.01
CA THR A 327 -2.93 -15.06 -13.62
C THR A 327 -3.75 -14.18 -12.70
N ALA A 328 -4.03 -12.93 -13.11
CA ALA A 328 -4.89 -12.03 -12.35
C ALA A 328 -6.30 -12.62 -12.13
N PHE A 329 -6.86 -13.26 -13.17
CA PHE A 329 -8.17 -13.89 -13.08
C PHE A 329 -8.17 -15.05 -12.07
N GLU A 330 -7.17 -15.92 -12.11
CA GLU A 330 -7.01 -17.04 -11.17
C GLU A 330 -6.88 -16.54 -9.71
N LEU A 331 -6.09 -15.48 -9.50
CA LEU A 331 -5.92 -14.86 -8.19
C LEU A 331 -7.23 -14.27 -7.64
N LEU A 332 -8.02 -13.57 -8.46
CA LEU A 332 -9.32 -13.05 -8.05
C LEU A 332 -10.32 -14.18 -7.76
N GLN A 333 -10.26 -15.30 -8.49
CA GLN A 333 -11.08 -16.49 -8.18
C GLN A 333 -10.72 -17.10 -6.83
N ALA A 334 -9.42 -17.21 -6.52
CA ALA A 334 -8.95 -17.71 -5.23
C ALA A 334 -9.39 -16.78 -4.08
N ALA A 335 -9.25 -15.46 -4.24
CA ALA A 335 -9.73 -14.48 -3.27
C ALA A 335 -11.25 -14.59 -3.04
N GLN A 336 -12.02 -14.74 -4.14
CA GLN A 336 -13.47 -14.90 -4.05
C GLN A 336 -13.85 -16.19 -3.30
N ALA A 337 -13.13 -17.28 -3.52
CA ALA A 337 -13.34 -18.54 -2.80
C ALA A 337 -13.09 -18.39 -1.30
N ASN A 338 -12.02 -17.69 -0.91
CA ASN A 338 -11.70 -17.39 0.48
C ASN A 338 -12.78 -16.54 1.14
N TYR A 339 -13.24 -15.46 0.49
CA TYR A 339 -14.34 -14.63 1.02
C TYR A 339 -15.66 -15.39 1.14
N ARG A 340 -15.94 -16.34 0.23
CA ARG A 340 -17.10 -17.21 0.33
C ARG A 340 -17.04 -18.11 1.57
N ILE A 341 -15.86 -18.64 1.92
CA ILE A 341 -15.66 -19.42 3.15
C ILE A 341 -15.87 -18.55 4.40
N LEU A 342 -15.39 -17.30 4.36
CA LEU A 342 -15.55 -16.31 5.42
C LEU A 342 -16.97 -15.75 5.53
N GLY A 343 -17.82 -15.97 4.51
CA GLY A 343 -19.19 -15.50 4.43
C GLY A 343 -19.35 -14.02 4.08
N ASP A 344 -18.33 -13.40 3.49
CA ASP A 344 -18.41 -12.01 3.01
C ASP A 344 -19.01 -11.97 1.60
N GLU A 345 -20.34 -12.09 1.53
CA GLU A 345 -21.08 -12.09 0.27
C GLU A 345 -20.93 -10.79 -0.53
N GLU A 346 -20.63 -9.67 0.14
CA GLU A 346 -20.40 -8.39 -0.55
C GLU A 346 -19.08 -8.41 -1.31
N GLN A 347 -18.00 -8.90 -0.68
CA GLN A 347 -16.72 -9.09 -1.36
C GLN A 347 -16.83 -10.14 -2.47
N VAL A 348 -17.59 -11.22 -2.25
CA VAL A 348 -17.85 -12.22 -3.30
C VAL A 348 -18.50 -11.58 -4.53
N ALA A 349 -19.53 -10.74 -4.32
CA ALA A 349 -20.22 -10.03 -5.40
C ALA A 349 -19.33 -8.98 -6.08
N SER A 350 -18.53 -8.24 -5.30
CA SER A 350 -17.57 -7.27 -5.82
C SER A 350 -16.55 -7.95 -6.73
N LEU A 351 -15.92 -9.02 -6.26
CA LEU A 351 -14.94 -9.78 -7.03
C LEU A 351 -15.55 -10.45 -8.26
N GLN A 352 -16.84 -10.85 -8.21
CA GLN A 352 -17.53 -11.35 -9.40
C GLN A 352 -17.59 -10.28 -10.50
N SER A 353 -17.88 -9.02 -10.13
CA SER A 353 -17.90 -7.90 -11.07
C SER A 353 -16.52 -7.69 -11.71
N ASP A 354 -15.45 -7.81 -10.92
CA ASP A 354 -14.09 -7.63 -11.43
C ASP A 354 -13.65 -8.80 -12.33
N LEU A 355 -13.99 -10.04 -11.95
CA LEU A 355 -13.81 -11.23 -12.79
C LEU A 355 -14.57 -11.09 -14.12
N ASP A 356 -15.82 -10.62 -14.11
CA ASP A 356 -16.62 -10.43 -15.33
C ASP A 356 -16.02 -9.35 -16.26
N LYS A 357 -15.40 -8.30 -15.69
CA LYS A 357 -14.68 -7.28 -16.47
C LYS A 357 -13.39 -7.85 -17.08
N LEU A 358 -12.63 -8.61 -16.29
CA LEU A 358 -11.38 -9.20 -16.70
C LEU A 358 -11.59 -10.28 -17.77
N ALA A 359 -12.63 -11.10 -17.64
CA ALA A 359 -13.01 -12.13 -18.62
C ALA A 359 -13.29 -11.56 -20.02
N ARG A 360 -13.76 -10.30 -20.12
CA ARG A 360 -13.97 -9.63 -21.42
C ARG A 360 -12.67 -9.17 -22.09
N ARG A 361 -11.57 -9.16 -21.35
CA ARG A 361 -10.23 -8.75 -21.81
C ARG A 361 -9.32 -9.95 -22.07
N LEU A 362 -9.72 -11.15 -21.62
CA LEU A 362 -9.00 -12.39 -21.92
C LEU A 362 -9.13 -12.74 -23.41
N PRO A 363 -8.08 -13.31 -24.02
CA PRO A 363 -8.02 -13.62 -25.46
C PRO A 363 -8.96 -14.74 -25.92
#